data_AF-A0AAD9G1L2-F1
#
_entry.id   AF-A0AAD9G1L2-F1
#
_cell.length_a   1.000
_cell.length_b   1.000
_cell.length_c   1.000
_cell.angle_alpha   90.00
_cell.angle_beta   90.00
_cell.angle_gamma   90.00
#
_symmetry.space_group_name_H-M   'P 1'
#
loop_
_entity.id
_entity.type
_entity.pdbx_description
1 polymer ?
#
loop_
_entity_poly.entity_id
_entity_poly.type
_entity_poly.pdbx_seq_one_letter_code
_entity_poly.pdbx_strand_id
1 'polypeptide(L)' 'MWFIVLTGSPLLSLVSPSEKAFGAVERHGVGAVIEVRGHASRISRETIVVLEKMLQIDPSRRIPLDQVLAQPLFTQ' A
#
# COMPACT_ATOMS: atom_id res chain seq x y z
N MET A 1 -4.63 1.64 7.59
CA MET A 1 -6.09 1.44 7.54
C MET A 1 -6.66 1.45 6.12
N TRP A 2 -6.29 2.39 5.24
CA TRP A 2 -6.88 2.49 3.90
C TRP A 2 -6.85 1.19 3.06
N PHE A 3 -5.75 0.44 3.08
CA PHE A 3 -5.67 -0.88 2.44
C PHE A 3 -6.79 -1.84 2.88
N ILE A 4 -7.14 -1.87 4.17
CA ILE A 4 -8.21 -2.73 4.70
C ILE A 4 -9.56 -2.28 4.16
N VAL A 5 -9.80 -0.97 4.05
CA VAL A 5 -11.05 -0.45 3.50
C VAL A 5 -11.24 -0.88 2.03
N LEU A 6 -10.15 -0.90 1.25
CA LEU A 6 -10.20 -1.25 -0.17
C LEU A 6 -10.27 -2.76 -0.44
N THR A 7 -9.70 -3.58 0.45
CA THR A 7 -9.53 -5.04 0.21
C THR A 7 -10.36 -5.90 1.18
N GLY A 8 -10.90 -5.33 2.24
CA GLY A 8 -11.60 -6.04 3.31
C GLY A 8 -10.70 -6.85 4.25
N SER A 9 -9.38 -6.82 4.07
CA SER A 9 -8.44 -7.64 4.84
C SER A 9 -7.14 -6.89 5.17
N PRO A 10 -6.42 -7.26 6.25
CA PRO A 10 -5.14 -6.65 6.57
C PRO A 10 -4.08 -6.93 5.49
N LEU A 11 -3.20 -5.95 5.27
CA LEU A 11 -2.05 -6.14 4.39
C LEU A 11 -1.15 -7.25 4.92
N LEU A 12 -0.82 -7.18 6.21
CA LEU A 12 -0.03 -8.15 6.96
C LEU A 12 -0.77 -8.54 8.23
N SER A 13 -0.80 -9.84 8.55
CA SER A 13 -1.30 -10.32 9.84
C SER A 13 -0.30 -10.06 10.97
N LEU A 14 0.99 -10.09 10.64
CA LEU A 14 2.09 -9.78 11.56
C LEU A 14 3.20 -9.05 10.80
N VAL A 15 3.81 -8.06 11.46
CA VAL A 15 4.96 -7.33 10.93
C VAL A 15 6.22 -8.05 11.39
N SER A 16 6.66 -9.05 10.63
CA SER A 16 7.84 -9.86 10.92
C SER A 16 8.54 -10.28 9.64
N PRO A 17 9.89 -10.28 9.57
CA PRO A 17 10.63 -10.85 8.45
C PRO A 17 10.34 -12.34 8.19
N SER A 18 9.85 -13.08 9.20
CA SER A 18 9.44 -14.47 9.03
C SER A 18 8.15 -14.63 8.22
N GLU A 19 7.35 -13.57 8.09
CA GLU A 19 6.10 -13.59 7.33
C GLU A 19 6.36 -13.41 5.83
N LYS A 20 5.94 -14.39 5.02
CA LYS A 20 6.10 -14.33 3.56
C LYS A 20 5.47 -13.07 2.95
N ALA A 21 4.34 -12.62 3.49
CA ALA A 21 3.67 -11.41 3.05
C ALA A 21 4.49 -10.15 3.36
N PHE A 22 5.19 -10.11 4.50
CA PHE A 22 6.07 -8.99 4.84
C PHE A 22 7.23 -8.93 3.85
N GLY A 23 7.90 -10.05 3.60
CA GLY A 23 8.99 -10.13 2.62
C GLY A 23 8.55 -9.81 1.19
N ALA A 24 7.28 -10.06 0.84
CA ALA A 24 6.72 -9.66 -0.46
C ALA A 24 6.56 -8.14 -0.56
N VAL A 25 6.01 -7.49 0.47
CA VAL A 25 5.87 -6.02 0.52
C VAL A 25 7.25 -5.35 0.52
N GLU A 26 8.21 -5.89 1.28
CA GLU A 26 9.57 -5.35 1.33
C GLU A 26 10.29 -5.41 -0.03
N ARG A 27 10.12 -6.50 -0.78
CA ARG A 27 10.81 -6.69 -2.07
C ARG A 27 10.09 -6.07 -3.26
N HIS A 28 8.76 -6.04 -3.25
CA HIS A 28 7.96 -5.73 -4.43
C HIS A 28 6.95 -4.60 -4.21
N GLY A 29 6.85 -4.06 -3.00
CA GLY A 29 5.86 -3.05 -2.67
C GLY A 29 4.45 -3.62 -2.51
N VAL A 30 3.52 -2.74 -2.14
CA VAL A 30 2.11 -3.11 -1.92
C VAL A 30 1.36 -3.31 -3.23
N GLY A 31 1.78 -2.67 -4.33
CA GLY A 31 1.16 -2.84 -5.64
C GLY A 31 1.19 -4.29 -6.12
N ALA A 32 2.34 -4.95 -5.98
CA ALA A 32 2.48 -6.37 -6.30
C ALA A 32 1.57 -7.27 -5.44
N VAL A 33 1.37 -6.92 -4.17
CA VAL A 33 0.44 -7.64 -3.29
C VAL A 33 -1.02 -7.44 -3.72
N ILE A 34 -1.39 -6.24 -4.15
CA ILE A 34 -2.73 -5.91 -4.69
C ILE A 34 -3.00 -6.72 -5.96
N GLU A 35 -2.01 -6.85 -6.83
CA GLU A 35 -2.09 -7.62 -8.08
C GLU A 35 -2.26 -9.12 -7.81
N VAL A 36 -1.37 -9.72 -7.02
CA VAL A 36 -1.42 -11.17 -6.71
C VAL A 36 -2.69 -11.55 -5.95
N ARG A 37 -3.25 -10.65 -5.14
CA ARG A 37 -4.53 -10.88 -4.43
C ARG A 37 -5.77 -10.59 -5.29
N GLY A 38 -5.60 -10.22 -6.56
CA GLY A 38 -6.72 -10.02 -7.49
C GLY A 38 -7.53 -8.75 -7.26
N HIS A 39 -6.98 -7.76 -6.56
CA HIS A 39 -7.65 -6.49 -6.28
C HIS A 39 -7.32 -5.38 -7.29
N ALA A 40 -6.32 -5.58 -8.16
CA ALA A 40 -5.84 -4.56 -9.09
C ALA A 40 -6.91 -4.01 -10.05
N SER A 41 -7.93 -4.80 -10.41
CA SER A 41 -9.02 -4.34 -11.30
C SER A 41 -10.04 -3.42 -10.61
N ARG A 42 -10.06 -3.36 -9.28
CA ARG A 42 -11.03 -2.58 -8.49
C ARG A 42 -10.44 -1.34 -7.84
N ILE A 43 -9.12 -1.21 -7.85
CA ILE A 43 -8.40 -0.12 -7.21
C ILE A 43 -7.72 0.67 -8.33
N SER A 44 -7.99 1.98 -8.40
CA SER A 44 -7.39 2.81 -9.45
C SER A 44 -5.87 2.82 -9.34
N ARG A 45 -5.19 3.01 -10.47
CA ARG A 45 -3.72 3.04 -10.51
C ARG A 45 -3.18 4.16 -9.63
N GLU A 46 -3.84 5.32 -9.62
CA GLU A 46 -3.50 6.48 -8.78
C GLU A 46 -3.58 6.11 -7.30
N THR A 47 -4.63 5.38 -6.90
CA THR A 47 -4.78 4.90 -5.52
C THR A 47 -3.65 3.94 -5.14
N ILE A 48 -3.29 3.00 -6.03
CA ILE A 48 -2.17 2.08 -5.79
C ILE A 48 -0.86 2.85 -5.61
N VAL A 49 -0.59 3.84 -6.47
CA VAL A 49 0.62 4.68 -6.37
C VAL A 49 0.69 5.42 -5.03
N VAL A 50 -0.42 5.95 -4.53
CA VAL A 50 -0.43 6.62 -3.22
C VAL A 50 -0.22 5.60 -2.10
N LEU A 51 -0.89 4.43 -2.15
CA LEU A 51 -0.69 3.35 -1.19
C LEU A 51 0.76 2.87 -1.15
N GLU A 52 1.43 2.76 -2.29
CA GLU A 52 2.85 2.40 -2.36
C GLU A 52 3.72 3.39 -1.57
N LYS A 53 3.51 4.69 -1.76
CA LYS A 53 4.27 5.72 -1.04
C LYS A 53 3.95 5.72 0.46
N MET A 54 2.70 5.45 0.83
CA MET A 54 2.25 5.43 2.23
C MET A 54 2.70 4.18 3.00
N LEU A 55 2.79 3.03 2.33
CA LEU A 55 3.02 1.72 2.95
C LEU A 55 4.45 1.22 2.76
N GLN A 56 5.41 2.14 2.78
CA GLN A 56 6.84 1.83 2.82
C GLN A 56 7.23 1.19 4.16
N ILE A 57 8.02 0.11 4.08
CA ILE A 57 8.63 -0.55 5.25
C ILE A 57 9.65 0.38 5.92
N ASP A 58 10.51 1.00 5.11
CA ASP A 58 11.44 2.03 5.56
C ASP A 58 10.68 3.33 5.87
N PRO A 59 10.61 3.78 7.14
CA PRO A 59 9.87 4.97 7.52
C PRO A 59 10.44 6.25 6.90
N SER A 60 11.75 6.29 6.58
CA SER A 60 12.38 7.46 5.96
C SER A 60 11.94 7.68 4.51
N ARG A 61 11.39 6.64 3.86
CA ARG A 61 10.87 6.68 2.49
C ARG A 61 9.36 6.91 2.44
N ARG A 62 8.69 6.91 3.60
CA ARG A 62 7.24 7.06 3.67
C ARG A 62 6.86 8.51 3.39
N ILE A 63 5.91 8.71 2.48
CA ILE A 63 5.37 10.03 2.19
C ILE A 63 4.69 10.63 3.45
N PRO A 64 4.96 11.89 3.81
CA PRO A 64 4.27 12.56 4.91
C PRO A 64 2.83 12.91 4.53
N LEU A 65 1.97 13.08 5.53
CA LEU A 65 0.52 13.20 5.35
C LEU A 65 0.13 14.44 4.52
N ASP A 66 0.80 15.56 4.72
CA ASP A 66 0.59 16.80 3.95
C ASP A 66 0.82 16.57 2.44
N GLN A 67 1.86 15.81 2.08
CA GLN A 67 2.14 15.45 0.69
C GLN A 67 1.17 14.39 0.13
N VAL A 68 0.59 13.53 0.98
CA VAL A 68 -0.51 12.64 0.58
C VAL A 68 -1.71 13.47 0.14
N LEU A 69 -2.11 14.44 0.96
CA LEU A 69 -3.27 15.31 0.69
C LEU A 69 -3.05 16.22 -0.53
N ALA A 70 -1.80 16.48 -0.90
CA ALA A 70 -1.44 17.21 -2.12
C ALA A 70 -1.47 16.34 -3.40
N GLN A 71 -1.70 15.02 -3.33
CA GLN A 71 -1.80 14.18 -4.53
C GLN A 71 -3.10 14.48 -5.30
N PRO A 72 -3.12 14.37 -6.65
CA PRO A 72 -4.30 14.66 -7.48
C PRO A 72 -5.58 13.90 -7.09
N LEU A 73 -5.44 12.75 -6.42
CA LEU A 73 -6.55 11.95 -5.90
C LEU A 73 -7.39 12.70 -4.85
N PHE A 74 -6.79 13.66 -4.13
CA PHE A 74 -7.42 14.37 -3.01
C PHE A 74 -7.70 15.85 -3.29
N THR A 75 -7.29 16.39 -4.44
CA THR A 75 -7.46 17.80 -4.81
C THR A 75 -8.66 18.04 -5.73
N GLN A 76 -9.72 17.24 -5.57
CA GLN A 76 -10.97 17.36 -6.34
C GLN A 76 -11.82 18.55 -5.85
#